data_AF-A0A7Y1LD20-F1
#
_entry.id   AF-A0A7Y1LD20-F1
#
_cell.length_a   1.000
_cell.length_b   1.000
_cell.length_c   1.000
_cell.angle_alpha   90.00
_cell.angle_beta   90.00
_cell.angle_gamma   90.00
#
_symmetry.space_group_name_H-M   'P 1'
#
loop_
_entity.id
_entity.type
_entity.pdbx_description
1 polymer ?
#
loop_
_entity_poly.entity_id
_entity_poly.type
_entity_poly.pdbx_seq_one_letter_code
_entity_poly.pdbx_strand_id
1 'polypeptide(L)'
;MRLTQSEISDVVIIQPSVLEDDRGWFSEVFNEPLFHKKLELLGCAVPRSFIQDNHSCSKKNVLRGLHYQMDPHAQGKLVRVLSGAIYNVVVDLRKGSSTYAQWLGIELSEANQKMLWIPEGFAHGFLALEDNTQLFCKTTDVYREHSERSIRWNDPELAIDWPVCENLIISERDQAAPLFTDVGSSKESLKGSVVAHSLKVLGDDRGSLIALEQGLNIPFDIRRAYYIFDTRKDVSRGYHAHYRLQQYIVCVSGSCRILTDDGVTVQNTWLDAPQKALHVKNLIWREMHDFSEDCVLLVFASDHYKESDYIRNYNDFKLAVKRYA
;
A
#
# COMPACT_ATOMS: atom_id res chain seq x y z
N MET A 1 20.55 4.74 25.17
CA MET A 1 20.20 3.60 24.29
C MET A 1 21.42 2.97 23.61
N ARG A 2 21.47 1.65 23.44
CA ARG A 2 22.43 0.87 22.62
C ARG A 2 21.69 0.26 21.43
N LEU A 3 22.25 0.35 20.23
CA LEU A 3 21.71 -0.27 19.02
C LEU A 3 22.60 -1.45 18.62
N THR A 4 22.00 -2.55 18.19
CA THR A 4 22.70 -3.74 17.67
C THR A 4 21.93 -4.26 16.45
N GLN A 5 22.64 -4.55 15.36
CA GLN A 5 22.02 -5.17 14.19
C GLN A 5 21.57 -6.58 14.53
N SER A 6 20.41 -6.98 14.00
CA SER A 6 19.94 -8.36 14.06
C SER A 6 20.54 -9.20 12.93
N GLU A 7 20.09 -10.44 12.79
CA GLU A 7 20.44 -11.33 11.67
C GLU A 7 20.00 -10.74 10.32
N ILE A 8 18.94 -9.94 10.31
CA ILE A 8 18.60 -9.05 9.20
C ILE A 8 19.15 -7.67 9.54
N SER A 9 20.28 -7.28 8.94
CA SER A 9 21.09 -6.14 9.39
C SER A 9 20.40 -4.78 9.41
N ASP A 10 19.31 -4.62 8.63
CA ASP A 10 18.48 -3.42 8.61
C ASP A 10 17.46 -3.36 9.76
N VAL A 11 17.14 -4.51 10.36
CA VAL A 11 16.29 -4.63 11.55
C VAL A 11 17.19 -4.50 12.77
N VAL A 12 16.93 -3.50 13.60
CA VAL A 12 17.84 -3.09 14.67
C VAL A 12 17.19 -3.30 16.03
N ILE A 13 17.92 -3.96 16.93
CA ILE A 13 17.54 -4.14 18.33
C ILE A 13 18.04 -2.93 19.13
N ILE A 14 17.15 -2.31 19.89
CA ILE A 14 17.45 -1.17 20.74
C ILE A 14 17.31 -1.59 22.20
N GLN A 15 18.39 -1.43 22.96
CA GLN A 15 18.37 -1.57 24.42
C GLN A 15 18.37 -0.16 25.03
N PRO A 16 17.28 0.28 25.67
CA PRO A 16 17.26 1.56 26.36
C PRO A 16 18.12 1.49 27.64
N SER A 17 18.52 2.65 28.15
CA SER A 17 19.30 2.74 29.39
C SER A 17 18.33 2.85 30.57
N VAL A 18 18.55 2.07 31.61
CA VAL A 18 17.67 2.00 32.79
C VAL A 18 18.43 2.55 33.99
N LEU A 19 17.82 3.50 34.69
CA LEU A 19 18.34 4.07 35.92
C LEU A 19 17.40 3.65 37.04
N GLU A 20 17.90 2.88 37.99
CA GLU A 20 17.12 2.34 39.11
C GLU A 20 17.48 3.05 40.42
N ASP A 21 16.46 3.29 41.25
CA ASP A 21 16.61 3.75 42.63
C ASP A 21 15.48 3.21 43.52
N ASP A 22 15.46 3.57 44.80
CA ASP A 22 14.48 3.06 45.78
C ASP A 22 13.01 3.36 45.42
N ARG A 23 12.74 4.26 44.46
CA ARG A 23 11.38 4.60 43.99
C ARG A 23 10.93 3.73 42.81
N GLY A 24 11.85 3.03 42.15
CA GLY A 24 11.61 2.27 40.94
C GLY A 24 12.69 2.52 39.89
N TRP A 25 12.29 2.69 38.63
CA TRP A 25 13.25 2.90 37.53
C TRP A 25 12.77 3.95 36.54
N PHE A 26 13.73 4.59 35.87
CA PHE A 26 13.52 5.55 34.81
C PHE A 26 14.30 5.15 33.56
N SER A 27 13.74 5.37 32.38
CA SER A 27 14.42 5.10 31.12
C SER A 27 14.06 6.11 30.03
N GLU A 28 15.09 6.74 29.44
CA GLU A 28 14.94 7.43 28.16
C GLU A 28 14.82 6.39 27.04
N VAL A 29 13.58 6.01 26.75
CA VAL A 29 13.25 4.95 25.80
C VAL A 29 13.47 5.35 24.35
N PHE A 30 13.30 6.64 24.01
CA PHE A 30 13.53 7.13 22.65
C PHE A 30 14.04 8.58 22.66
N ASN A 31 15.07 8.81 21.85
CA ASN A 31 15.71 10.10 21.60
C ASN A 31 16.07 10.13 20.12
N GLU A 32 15.32 10.87 19.32
CA GLU A 32 15.39 10.82 17.85
C GLU A 32 16.78 11.19 17.30
N PRO A 33 17.41 12.32 17.71
CA PRO A 33 18.76 12.65 17.25
C PRO A 33 19.79 11.55 17.54
N LEU A 34 19.75 10.96 18.75
CA LEU A 34 20.67 9.89 19.13
C LEU A 34 20.39 8.59 18.36
N PHE A 35 19.12 8.27 18.12
CA PHE A 35 18.70 7.12 17.36
C PHE A 35 19.19 7.22 15.90
N HIS A 36 18.96 8.35 15.24
CA HIS A 36 19.43 8.59 13.86
C HIS A 36 20.94 8.47 13.75
N LYS A 37 21.68 9.17 14.63
CA LYS A 37 23.14 9.10 14.65
C LYS A 37 23.66 7.66 14.80
N LYS A 38 22.99 6.84 15.63
CA LYS A 38 23.41 5.45 15.86
C LYS A 38 23.02 4.53 14.70
N LEU A 39 21.92 4.77 14.00
CA LEU A 39 21.59 4.05 12.76
C LEU A 39 22.63 4.33 11.67
N GLU A 40 23.01 5.60 11.49
CA GLU A 40 24.04 5.99 10.52
C GLU A 40 25.38 5.29 10.79
N LEU A 41 25.79 5.22 12.07
CA LEU A 41 27.01 4.50 12.47
C LEU A 41 26.96 2.99 12.18
N LEU A 42 25.77 2.40 12.10
CA LEU A 42 25.55 1.01 11.70
C LEU A 42 25.38 0.84 10.18
N GLY A 43 25.40 1.93 9.41
CA GLY A 43 25.14 1.92 7.97
C GLY A 43 23.67 1.73 7.61
N CYS A 44 22.75 1.88 8.56
CA CYS A 44 21.31 1.74 8.33
C CYS A 44 20.70 3.06 7.84
N ALA A 45 19.61 2.96 7.07
CA ALA A 45 18.86 4.13 6.62
C ALA A 45 18.20 4.85 7.82
N VAL A 46 18.26 6.19 7.80
CA VAL A 46 17.56 7.04 8.77
C VAL A 46 16.07 7.09 8.40
N PRO A 47 15.15 6.83 9.33
CA PRO A 47 13.73 6.87 9.03
C PRO A 47 13.18 8.28 8.85
N ARG A 48 12.00 8.35 8.23
CA ARG A 48 11.11 9.53 8.32
C ARG A 48 10.65 9.73 9.77
N SER A 49 10.14 10.91 10.07
CA SER A 49 9.56 11.20 11.39
C SER A 49 8.46 10.21 11.75
N PHE A 50 8.39 9.86 13.04
CA PHE A 50 7.29 9.08 13.58
C PHE A 50 6.06 9.97 13.73
N ILE A 51 4.95 9.64 13.05
CA ILE A 51 3.75 10.49 13.00
C ILE A 51 2.51 9.87 13.61
N GLN A 52 2.55 8.58 13.96
CA GLN A 52 1.44 7.89 14.60
C GLN A 52 1.96 6.88 15.64
N ASP A 53 1.32 6.89 16.81
CA ASP A 53 1.53 5.94 17.88
C ASP A 53 0.34 4.99 18.00
N ASN A 54 0.62 3.70 18.13
CA ASN A 54 -0.37 2.65 18.35
C ASN A 54 -0.08 1.96 19.68
N HIS A 55 -1.14 1.63 20.43
CA HIS A 55 -1.06 0.88 21.67
C HIS A 55 -2.12 -0.22 21.67
N SER A 56 -1.71 -1.46 21.89
CA SER A 56 -2.61 -2.60 21.93
C SER A 56 -2.40 -3.41 23.20
N CYS A 57 -3.46 -4.08 23.65
CA CYS A 57 -3.43 -5.05 24.74
C CYS A 57 -3.94 -6.40 24.21
N SER A 58 -3.26 -7.48 24.56
CA SER A 58 -3.55 -8.82 24.06
C SER A 58 -3.55 -9.84 25.20
N LYS A 59 -4.46 -10.82 25.09
CA LYS A 59 -4.44 -12.03 25.93
C LYS A 59 -3.30 -12.95 25.49
N LYS A 60 -2.93 -13.89 26.34
CA LYS A 60 -2.01 -14.97 25.97
C LYS A 60 -2.53 -15.71 24.73
N ASN A 61 -1.62 -16.13 23.88
CA ASN A 61 -1.86 -16.82 22.61
C ASN A 61 -2.55 -15.99 21.52
N VAL A 62 -2.75 -14.69 21.71
CA VAL A 62 -3.19 -13.82 20.61
C VAL A 62 -2.05 -13.63 19.62
N LEU A 63 -2.31 -13.95 18.35
CA LEU A 63 -1.40 -13.67 17.24
C LEU A 63 -1.99 -12.57 16.37
N ARG A 64 -1.20 -11.53 16.09
CA ARG A 64 -1.55 -10.46 15.16
C ARG A 64 -0.53 -10.40 14.05
N GLY A 65 -1.00 -10.33 12.81
CA GLY A 65 -0.12 -10.24 11.65
C GLY A 65 -0.16 -11.46 10.73
N LEU A 66 0.65 -11.45 9.67
CA LEU A 66 1.69 -10.44 9.37
C LEU A 66 1.11 -9.24 8.62
N HIS A 67 1.47 -8.02 9.00
CA HIS A 67 0.93 -6.77 8.44
C HIS A 67 2.00 -5.84 7.87
N TYR A 68 1.67 -5.19 6.76
CA TYR A 68 2.49 -4.14 6.14
C TYR A 68 1.61 -3.15 5.36
N GLN A 69 2.15 -1.98 5.00
CA GLN A 69 1.50 -1.05 4.07
C GLN A 69 2.31 -0.97 2.78
N MET A 70 1.61 -0.88 1.65
CA MET A 70 2.20 -0.71 0.32
C MET A 70 2.71 0.71 0.11
N ASP A 71 3.72 0.85 -0.76
CA ASP A 71 4.10 2.15 -1.33
C ASP A 71 2.89 2.84 -1.99
N PRO A 72 2.78 4.17 -1.90
CA PRO A 72 3.72 5.14 -1.31
C PRO A 72 3.61 5.31 0.21
N HIS A 73 2.81 4.46 0.89
CA HIS A 73 2.44 4.60 2.29
C HIS A 73 3.07 3.52 3.17
N ALA A 74 4.21 2.97 2.75
CA ALA A 74 4.94 2.00 3.54
C ALA A 74 5.27 2.57 4.93
N GLN A 75 5.23 1.72 5.95
CA GLN A 75 5.48 2.10 7.34
C GLN A 75 6.73 1.42 7.88
N GLY A 76 7.65 2.22 8.40
CA GLY A 76 8.61 1.77 9.38
C GLY A 76 7.95 1.75 10.76
N LYS A 77 8.34 0.79 11.61
CA LYS A 77 7.76 0.54 12.93
C LYS A 77 8.85 0.48 13.98
N LEU A 78 8.66 1.21 15.08
CA LEU A 78 9.47 1.08 16.30
C LEU A 78 8.59 0.49 17.40
N VAL A 79 8.83 -0.78 17.76
CA VAL A 79 7.96 -1.55 18.68
C VAL A 79 8.64 -1.83 20.01
N ARG A 80 7.86 -1.81 21.09
CA ARG A 80 8.29 -2.22 22.44
C ARG A 80 7.13 -2.79 23.26
N VAL A 81 7.45 -3.67 24.20
CA VAL A 81 6.48 -4.18 25.18
C VAL A 81 6.50 -3.31 26.43
N LEU A 82 5.32 -2.89 26.89
CA LEU A 82 5.12 -2.12 28.12
C LEU A 82 4.79 -3.03 29.31
N SER A 83 4.07 -4.12 29.06
CA SER A 83 3.77 -5.16 30.04
C SER A 83 3.63 -6.52 29.37
N GLY A 84 4.03 -7.59 30.05
CA GLY A 84 4.03 -8.96 29.56
C GLY A 84 5.17 -9.26 28.58
N ALA A 85 4.92 -10.16 27.62
CA ALA A 85 5.93 -10.61 26.65
C ALA A 85 5.31 -10.99 25.30
N ILE A 86 6.04 -10.73 24.22
CA ILE A 86 5.71 -11.18 22.86
C ILE A 86 6.87 -11.93 22.23
N TYR A 87 6.55 -12.88 21.34
CA TYR A 87 7.45 -13.31 20.28
C TYR A 87 7.15 -12.49 19.02
N ASN A 88 8.05 -11.55 18.71
CA ASN A 88 7.90 -10.60 17.61
C ASN A 88 8.55 -11.16 16.34
N VAL A 89 7.82 -11.13 15.23
CA VAL A 89 8.28 -11.62 13.92
C VAL A 89 8.27 -10.50 12.90
N VAL A 90 9.33 -10.45 12.09
CA VAL A 90 9.42 -9.57 10.92
C VAL A 90 9.83 -10.36 9.69
N VAL A 91 9.33 -9.99 8.52
CA VAL A 91 9.62 -10.64 7.23
C VAL A 91 10.05 -9.60 6.21
N ASP A 92 11.17 -9.81 5.53
CA ASP A 92 11.66 -8.88 4.52
C ASP A 92 10.89 -9.05 3.19
N LEU A 93 10.16 -8.02 2.77
CA LEU A 93 9.38 -8.01 1.53
C LEU A 93 10.08 -7.22 0.41
N ARG A 94 11.29 -6.72 0.63
CA ARG A 94 11.98 -5.83 -0.32
C ARG A 94 12.57 -6.65 -1.46
N LYS A 95 11.96 -6.55 -2.64
CA LYS A 95 12.46 -7.21 -3.85
C LYS A 95 13.87 -6.70 -4.17
N GLY A 96 14.82 -7.62 -4.28
CA GLY A 96 16.24 -7.31 -4.49
C GLY A 96 17.07 -7.23 -3.21
N SER A 97 16.46 -7.34 -2.03
CA SER A 97 17.18 -7.57 -0.78
C SER A 97 17.84 -8.95 -0.78
N SER A 98 19.06 -9.06 -0.22
CA SER A 98 19.74 -10.34 0.00
C SER A 98 19.02 -11.22 1.02
N THR A 99 18.18 -10.62 1.87
CA THR A 99 17.36 -11.30 2.88
C THR A 99 15.88 -11.37 2.48
N TYR A 100 15.54 -11.15 1.20
CA TYR A 100 14.15 -11.24 0.72
C TYR A 100 13.50 -12.58 1.12
N ALA A 101 12.26 -12.52 1.63
CA ALA A 101 11.48 -13.64 2.16
C ALA A 101 12.06 -14.31 3.42
N GLN A 102 13.18 -13.83 3.95
CA GLN A 102 13.68 -14.28 5.26
C GLN A 102 12.93 -13.56 6.37
N TRP A 103 12.87 -14.22 7.53
CA TRP A 103 12.22 -13.70 8.72
C TRP A 103 13.16 -13.70 9.91
N LEU A 104 12.89 -12.82 10.87
CA LEU A 104 13.55 -12.76 12.17
C LEU A 104 12.48 -12.87 13.25
N GLY A 105 12.70 -13.78 14.20
CA GLY A 105 11.92 -13.90 15.43
C GLY A 105 12.72 -13.45 16.64
N ILE A 106 12.13 -12.62 17.51
CA ILE A 106 12.78 -12.14 18.73
C ILE A 106 11.76 -11.92 19.85
N GLU A 107 12.12 -12.31 21.06
CA GLU A 107 11.32 -12.00 22.24
C GLU A 107 11.52 -10.53 22.69
N LEU A 108 10.41 -9.81 22.83
CA LEU A 108 10.37 -8.49 23.49
C LEU A 108 9.49 -8.62 24.73
N SER A 109 9.94 -8.10 25.86
CA SER A 109 9.20 -8.21 27.12
C SER A 109 9.42 -7.01 28.03
N GLU A 110 8.55 -6.85 29.01
CA GLU A 110 8.74 -5.87 30.09
C GLU A 110 10.05 -6.10 30.85
N ALA A 111 10.49 -7.36 30.97
CA ALA A 111 11.70 -7.74 31.69
C ALA A 111 12.97 -7.42 30.90
N ASN A 112 13.00 -7.71 29.59
CA ASN A 112 14.18 -7.45 28.77
C ASN A 112 14.25 -6.01 28.25
N GLN A 113 13.11 -5.31 28.21
CA GLN A 113 12.95 -3.90 27.82
C GLN A 113 13.50 -3.56 26.43
N LYS A 114 13.72 -4.57 25.59
CA LYS A 114 14.19 -4.38 24.22
C LYS A 114 13.11 -3.70 23.39
N MET A 115 13.56 -2.91 22.43
CA MET A 115 12.73 -2.38 21.35
C MET A 115 13.28 -2.90 20.02
N LEU A 116 12.44 -2.93 19.01
CA LEU A 116 12.82 -3.35 17.66
C LEU A 116 12.46 -2.25 16.66
N TRP A 117 13.45 -1.79 15.91
CA TRP A 117 13.26 -0.95 14.74
C TRP A 117 13.14 -1.82 13.49
N ILE A 118 12.05 -1.62 12.77
CA ILE A 118 11.66 -2.35 11.57
C ILE A 118 11.50 -1.31 10.46
N PRO A 119 12.36 -1.26 9.44
CA PRO A 119 12.24 -0.27 8.38
C PRO A 119 11.06 -0.56 7.44
N GLU A 120 10.79 0.39 6.55
CA GLU A 120 9.78 0.24 5.49
C GLU A 120 10.10 -0.96 4.58
N GLY A 121 9.06 -1.60 4.06
CA GLY A 121 9.20 -2.79 3.20
C GLY A 121 9.26 -4.13 3.95
N PHE A 122 8.93 -4.15 5.24
CA PHE A 122 8.82 -5.37 6.05
C PHE A 122 7.38 -5.69 6.43
N ALA A 123 7.04 -6.98 6.50
CA ALA A 123 5.86 -7.45 7.22
C ALA A 123 6.19 -7.60 8.71
N HIS A 124 5.23 -7.31 9.58
CA HIS A 124 5.38 -7.40 11.02
C HIS A 124 4.20 -8.13 11.65
N GLY A 125 4.47 -9.03 12.58
CA GLY A 125 3.47 -9.65 13.44
C GLY A 125 4.06 -10.06 14.78
N PHE A 126 3.21 -10.52 15.69
CA PHE A 126 3.65 -11.03 16.98
C PHE A 126 2.66 -12.02 17.59
N LEU A 127 3.18 -12.86 18.48
CA LEU A 127 2.43 -13.73 19.36
C LEU A 127 2.58 -13.24 20.81
N ALA A 128 1.47 -12.97 21.49
CA ALA A 128 1.48 -12.67 22.92
C ALA A 128 1.71 -13.94 23.75
N LEU A 129 2.76 -13.93 24.57
CA LEU A 129 3.18 -15.06 25.40
C LEU A 129 2.49 -15.06 26.78
N GLU A 130 1.94 -13.90 27.17
CA GLU A 130 1.32 -13.65 28.47
C GLU A 130 -0.01 -12.90 28.32
N ASP A 131 -0.85 -12.98 29.34
CA ASP A 131 -2.05 -12.15 29.44
C ASP A 131 -1.70 -10.69 29.73
N ASN A 132 -2.59 -9.78 29.34
CA ASN A 132 -2.40 -8.33 29.48
C ASN A 132 -1.11 -7.82 28.82
N THR A 133 -0.66 -8.49 27.76
CA THR A 133 0.53 -8.09 27.03
C THR A 133 0.25 -6.81 26.26
N GLN A 134 1.00 -5.74 26.58
CA GLN A 134 0.81 -4.41 25.99
C GLN A 134 1.95 -4.06 25.04
N LEU A 135 1.63 -3.97 23.74
CA LEU A 135 2.57 -3.55 22.70
C LEU A 135 2.35 -2.08 22.35
N PHE A 136 3.42 -1.29 22.41
CA PHE A 136 3.48 0.09 21.94
C PHE A 136 4.30 0.18 20.66
N CYS A 137 3.79 0.89 19.66
CA CYS A 137 4.40 0.99 18.33
C CYS A 137 4.36 2.43 17.81
N LYS A 138 5.51 2.99 17.44
CA LYS A 138 5.59 4.23 16.66
C LYS A 138 5.68 3.89 15.17
N THR A 139 5.07 4.69 14.30
CA THR A 139 5.05 4.46 12.85
C THR A 139 5.41 5.70 12.04
N THR A 140 6.10 5.51 10.90
CA THR A 140 6.58 6.60 10.03
C THR A 140 5.55 7.14 9.02
N ASP A 141 4.36 6.54 9.00
CA ASP A 141 3.21 7.00 8.20
C ASP A 141 1.91 6.71 8.98
N VAL A 142 0.80 7.34 8.58
CA VAL A 142 -0.51 7.06 9.19
C VAL A 142 -1.09 5.76 8.66
N TYR A 143 -1.99 5.16 9.44
CA TYR A 143 -2.78 4.03 9.00
C TYR A 143 -3.63 4.38 7.77
N ARG A 144 -3.58 3.54 6.74
CA ARG A 144 -4.41 3.66 5.54
C ARG A 144 -4.93 2.29 5.13
N GLU A 145 -6.22 2.08 5.38
CA GLU A 145 -6.92 0.83 5.07
C GLU A 145 -6.66 0.35 3.63
N HIS A 146 -6.73 1.24 2.64
CA HIS A 146 -6.50 0.88 1.23
C HIS A 146 -5.06 0.46 0.90
N SER A 147 -4.08 0.87 1.72
CA SER A 147 -2.66 0.53 1.52
C SER A 147 -2.22 -0.65 2.38
N GLU A 148 -2.97 -0.98 3.43
CA GLU A 148 -2.66 -2.08 4.31
C GLU A 148 -2.86 -3.43 3.61
N ARG A 149 -1.92 -4.34 3.84
CA ARG A 149 -1.94 -5.70 3.35
C ARG A 149 -1.53 -6.65 4.47
N SER A 150 -1.95 -7.90 4.34
CA SER A 150 -1.60 -8.97 5.28
C SER A 150 -0.99 -10.16 4.55
N ILE A 151 -0.22 -10.95 5.29
CA ILE A 151 0.33 -12.23 4.87
C ILE A 151 -0.06 -13.26 5.92
N ARG A 152 -0.45 -14.44 5.47
CA ARG A 152 -0.81 -15.55 6.32
C ARG A 152 0.31 -15.87 7.31
N TRP A 153 -0.02 -15.90 8.60
CA TRP A 153 0.95 -16.12 9.68
C TRP A 153 1.59 -17.51 9.64
N ASN A 154 0.85 -18.52 9.16
CA ASN A 154 1.31 -19.90 8.97
C ASN A 154 1.60 -20.21 7.50
N ASP A 155 2.13 -19.23 6.78
CA ASP A 155 2.54 -19.42 5.40
C ASP A 155 3.62 -20.51 5.27
N PRO A 156 3.43 -21.52 4.41
CA PRO A 156 4.36 -22.63 4.27
C PRO A 156 5.67 -22.28 3.54
N GLU A 157 5.71 -21.18 2.78
CA GLU A 157 6.93 -20.72 2.11
C GLU A 157 7.81 -19.93 3.09
N LEU A 158 7.20 -19.05 3.89
CA LEU A 158 7.92 -18.34 4.95
C LEU A 158 8.34 -19.27 6.08
N ALA A 159 7.54 -20.31 6.37
CA ALA A 159 7.83 -21.34 7.36
C ALA A 159 8.33 -20.78 8.71
N ILE A 160 7.60 -19.78 9.24
CA ILE A 160 7.95 -19.10 10.48
C ILE A 160 7.81 -20.04 11.67
N ASP A 161 8.86 -20.12 12.48
CA ASP A 161 8.89 -20.95 13.68
C ASP A 161 8.28 -20.20 14.88
N TRP A 162 6.96 -20.26 15.00
CA TRP A 162 6.23 -19.69 16.13
C TRP A 162 6.40 -20.59 17.36
N PRO A 163 6.73 -20.04 18.55
CA PRO A 163 7.05 -20.86 19.74
C PRO A 163 5.84 -21.64 20.30
N VAL A 164 4.62 -21.22 19.96
CA VAL A 164 3.37 -21.92 20.31
C VAL A 164 2.44 -21.86 19.11
N CYS A 165 1.93 -23.02 18.69
CA CYS A 165 0.97 -23.14 17.57
C CYS A 165 -0.40 -23.66 18.01
N GLU A 166 -0.57 -23.99 19.30
CA GLU A 166 -1.82 -24.50 19.86
C GLU A 166 -2.66 -23.38 20.48
N ASN A 167 -3.98 -23.46 20.35
CA ASN A 167 -4.94 -22.52 20.95
C ASN A 167 -4.67 -21.04 20.61
N LEU A 168 -4.17 -20.78 19.40
CA LEU A 168 -3.95 -19.43 18.91
C LEU A 168 -5.28 -18.68 18.74
N ILE A 169 -5.29 -17.42 19.15
CA ILE A 169 -6.42 -16.51 19.00
C ILE A 169 -6.05 -15.51 17.90
N ILE A 170 -6.63 -15.71 16.72
CA ILE A 170 -6.32 -14.95 15.51
C ILE A 170 -7.60 -14.27 15.01
N SER A 171 -7.48 -13.05 14.48
CA SER A 171 -8.62 -12.34 13.89
C SER A 171 -9.09 -13.02 12.60
N GLU A 172 -10.37 -12.87 12.23
CA GLU A 172 -10.87 -13.41 10.96
C GLU A 172 -10.07 -12.89 9.75
N ARG A 173 -9.66 -11.62 9.81
CA ARG A 173 -8.83 -10.97 8.77
C ARG A 173 -7.45 -11.62 8.64
N ASP A 174 -6.80 -11.91 9.75
CA ASP A 174 -5.46 -12.51 9.76
C ASP A 174 -5.53 -14.00 9.38
N GLN A 175 -6.62 -14.67 9.75
CA GLN A 175 -6.89 -16.06 9.37
C GLN A 175 -7.15 -16.19 7.86
N ALA A 176 -7.82 -15.20 7.26
CA ALA A 176 -8.11 -15.13 5.82
C ALA A 176 -7.02 -14.46 4.99
N ALA A 177 -5.87 -14.12 5.59
CA ALA A 177 -4.78 -13.46 4.88
C ALA A 177 -4.23 -14.35 3.74
N PRO A 178 -3.81 -13.75 2.61
CA PRO A 178 -3.26 -14.48 1.48
C PRO A 178 -1.92 -15.14 1.81
N LEU A 179 -1.58 -16.19 1.05
CA LEU A 179 -0.24 -16.79 1.05
C LEU A 179 0.82 -15.78 0.59
N PHE A 180 2.06 -15.96 1.01
CA PHE A 180 3.21 -15.17 0.57
C PHE A 180 3.41 -15.26 -0.95
N THR A 181 3.22 -16.43 -1.57
CA THR A 181 3.20 -16.56 -3.04
C THR A 181 2.13 -15.70 -3.71
N ASP A 182 1.03 -15.43 -3.01
CA ASP A 182 -0.06 -14.61 -3.48
C ASP A 182 0.18 -13.11 -3.19
N VAL A 183 1.22 -12.76 -2.41
CA VAL A 183 1.57 -11.38 -2.07
C VAL A 183 2.27 -10.70 -3.25
N GLY A 184 1.66 -9.62 -3.76
CA GLY A 184 2.15 -8.91 -4.94
C GLY A 184 1.71 -9.52 -6.27
N SER A 185 1.11 -10.72 -6.27
CA SER A 185 0.06 -11.06 -7.23
C SER A 185 -1.24 -10.53 -6.65
N SER A 186 -1.63 -9.31 -7.02
CA SER A 186 -2.97 -8.84 -6.73
C SER A 186 -3.99 -9.85 -7.26
N LYS A 187 -4.47 -10.73 -6.38
CA LYS A 187 -5.83 -11.26 -6.40
C LYS A 187 -6.77 -10.30 -5.65
N GLU A 188 -6.43 -9.01 -5.57
CA GLU A 188 -7.48 -8.04 -5.90
C GLU A 188 -7.91 -8.43 -7.29
N SER A 189 -9.17 -8.80 -7.51
CA SER A 189 -9.62 -9.12 -8.86
C SER A 189 -9.19 -7.96 -9.74
N LEU A 190 -8.24 -8.20 -10.67
CA LEU A 190 -7.93 -7.25 -11.73
C LEU A 190 -9.07 -7.32 -12.76
N LYS A 191 -10.30 -7.49 -12.29
CA LYS A 191 -11.49 -7.43 -13.10
C LYS A 191 -11.61 -5.97 -13.49
N GLY A 192 -11.14 -5.68 -14.69
CA GLY A 192 -11.23 -4.34 -15.23
C GLY A 192 -12.67 -3.88 -15.10
N SER A 193 -12.84 -2.67 -14.59
CA SER A 193 -14.16 -2.05 -14.48
C SER A 193 -14.08 -0.65 -15.03
N VAL A 194 -15.14 -0.24 -15.70
CA VAL A 194 -15.33 1.11 -16.19
C VAL A 194 -16.49 1.73 -15.41
N VAL A 195 -16.28 2.92 -14.88
CA VAL A 195 -17.32 3.65 -14.14
C VAL A 195 -17.50 5.03 -14.76
N ALA A 196 -18.72 5.31 -15.23
CA ALA A 196 -19.09 6.64 -15.69
C ALA A 196 -19.53 7.49 -14.49
N HIS A 197 -18.99 8.70 -14.36
CA HIS A 197 -19.35 9.64 -13.31
C HIS A 197 -19.98 10.90 -13.90
N SER A 198 -20.88 11.51 -13.13
CA SER A 198 -21.38 12.86 -13.37
C SER A 198 -20.77 13.79 -12.33
N LEU A 199 -19.94 14.73 -12.79
CA LEU A 199 -19.26 15.71 -11.97
C LEU A 199 -20.21 16.83 -11.54
N LYS A 200 -19.97 17.38 -10.36
CA LYS A 200 -20.72 18.53 -9.87
C LYS A 200 -20.28 19.79 -10.62
N VAL A 201 -21.22 20.40 -11.34
CA VAL A 201 -21.03 21.72 -11.95
C VAL A 201 -21.38 22.79 -10.94
N LEU A 202 -20.45 23.70 -10.68
CA LEU A 202 -20.69 24.94 -9.93
C LEU A 202 -20.75 26.06 -10.96
N GLY A 203 -21.71 26.97 -10.88
CA GLY A 203 -21.80 28.05 -11.86
C GLY A 203 -22.74 29.15 -11.45
N ASP A 204 -22.51 30.32 -12.05
CA ASP A 204 -23.35 31.50 -11.98
C ASP A 204 -23.42 32.16 -13.37
N ASP A 205 -23.87 33.41 -13.42
CA ASP A 205 -24.00 34.20 -14.65
C ASP A 205 -22.67 34.43 -15.39
N ARG A 206 -21.52 34.19 -14.74
CA ARG A 206 -20.19 34.35 -15.34
C ARG A 206 -19.68 33.08 -16.00
N GLY A 207 -20.32 31.94 -15.75
CA GLY A 207 -19.94 30.66 -16.35
C GLY A 207 -19.99 29.48 -15.37
N SER A 208 -19.26 28.42 -15.72
CA SER A 208 -19.26 27.15 -15.00
C SER A 208 -17.84 26.71 -14.63
N LEU A 209 -17.74 26.03 -13.50
CA LEU A 209 -16.53 25.49 -12.89
C LEU A 209 -16.78 24.04 -12.48
N ILE A 210 -15.82 23.18 -12.80
CA ILE A 210 -15.72 21.83 -12.28
C ILE A 210 -14.33 21.72 -11.65
N ALA A 211 -14.28 21.36 -10.37
CA ALA A 211 -13.03 21.08 -9.67
C ALA A 211 -12.76 19.58 -9.67
N LEU A 212 -11.53 19.18 -9.96
CA LEU A 212 -11.09 17.78 -9.93
C LEU A 212 -10.05 17.61 -8.83
N GLU A 213 -10.37 16.82 -7.82
CA GLU A 213 -9.65 16.75 -6.56
C GLU A 213 -9.39 15.30 -6.17
N GLN A 214 -8.12 15.01 -5.88
CA GLN A 214 -7.67 13.72 -5.37
C GLN A 214 -8.36 13.42 -4.03
N GLY A 215 -8.94 12.22 -3.91
CA GLY A 215 -9.61 11.78 -2.69
C GLY A 215 -11.04 12.29 -2.52
N LEU A 216 -11.54 13.14 -3.43
CA LEU A 216 -12.94 13.57 -3.46
C LEU A 216 -13.67 13.01 -4.69
N ASN A 217 -13.31 13.45 -5.88
CA ASN A 217 -13.96 13.03 -7.13
C ASN A 217 -13.04 12.18 -8.05
N ILE A 218 -11.73 12.23 -7.82
CA ILE A 218 -10.77 11.30 -8.40
C ILE A 218 -10.42 10.24 -7.35
N PRO A 219 -10.74 8.96 -7.59
CA PRO A 219 -10.67 7.88 -6.59
C PRO A 219 -9.25 7.30 -6.41
N PHE A 220 -8.22 8.04 -6.81
CA PHE A 220 -6.82 7.62 -6.71
C PHE A 220 -5.87 8.82 -6.60
N ASP A 221 -4.64 8.56 -6.16
CA ASP A 221 -3.56 9.55 -6.13
C ASP A 221 -3.21 10.01 -7.55
N ILE A 222 -3.26 11.32 -7.80
CA ILE A 222 -2.93 11.87 -9.11
C ILE A 222 -1.41 11.97 -9.21
N ARG A 223 -0.80 11.08 -9.99
CA ARG A 223 0.65 11.10 -10.26
C ARG A 223 1.00 11.79 -11.57
N ARG A 224 0.03 11.87 -12.49
CA ARG A 224 0.23 12.47 -13.81
C ARG A 224 -1.09 13.00 -14.36
N ALA A 225 -1.01 14.18 -14.99
CA ALA A 225 -2.08 14.74 -15.81
C ALA A 225 -1.54 15.02 -17.20
N TYR A 226 -2.35 14.78 -18.23
CA TYR A 226 -2.02 15.10 -19.60
C TYR A 226 -3.30 15.34 -20.41
N TYR A 227 -3.18 16.02 -21.53
CA TYR A 227 -4.32 16.33 -22.39
C TYR A 227 -4.10 15.84 -23.82
N ILE A 228 -5.20 15.54 -24.49
CA ILE A 228 -5.27 15.14 -25.90
C ILE A 228 -6.06 16.22 -26.62
N PHE A 229 -5.50 16.76 -27.69
CA PHE A 229 -6.07 17.84 -28.50
C PHE A 229 -5.62 17.67 -29.96
N ASP A 230 -6.16 18.49 -30.87
CA ASP A 230 -5.86 18.46 -32.32
C ASP A 230 -6.06 17.07 -32.95
N THR A 231 -7.16 16.41 -32.56
CA THR A 231 -7.55 15.12 -33.11
C THR A 231 -8.16 15.30 -34.49
N ARG A 232 -7.77 14.44 -35.43
CA ARG A 232 -8.31 14.49 -36.80
C ARG A 232 -9.61 13.72 -36.89
N LYS A 233 -10.53 14.26 -37.69
CA LYS A 233 -11.77 13.57 -38.07
C LYS A 233 -11.44 12.19 -38.64
N ASP A 234 -12.23 11.18 -38.26
CA ASP A 234 -12.11 9.79 -38.69
C ASP A 234 -10.77 9.10 -38.33
N VAL A 235 -9.95 9.71 -37.47
CA VAL A 235 -8.72 9.11 -36.95
C VAL A 235 -8.90 8.71 -35.49
N SER A 236 -9.06 7.42 -35.27
CA SER A 236 -9.17 6.84 -33.94
C SER A 236 -7.81 6.70 -33.27
N ARG A 237 -7.81 6.69 -31.94
CA ARG A 237 -6.60 6.49 -31.12
C ARG A 237 -6.91 5.63 -29.89
N GLY A 238 -5.88 5.31 -29.11
CA GLY A 238 -6.02 4.36 -28.00
C GLY A 238 -5.41 3.03 -28.39
N TYR A 239 -6.22 1.98 -28.51
CA TYR A 239 -5.81 0.62 -28.86
C TYR A 239 -4.79 0.02 -27.90
N HIS A 240 -5.06 0.17 -26.61
CA HIS A 240 -4.26 -0.47 -25.57
C HIS A 240 -5.04 -0.64 -24.27
N ALA A 241 -4.53 -1.53 -23.43
CA ALA A 241 -4.90 -1.66 -22.03
C ALA A 241 -3.67 -1.38 -21.13
N HIS A 242 -3.89 -1.40 -19.82
CA HIS A 242 -2.87 -1.27 -18.81
C HIS A 242 -2.94 -2.43 -17.82
N TYR A 243 -1.81 -2.93 -17.34
CA TYR A 243 -1.82 -3.94 -16.27
C TYR A 243 -2.28 -3.34 -14.93
N ARG A 244 -1.88 -2.09 -14.64
CA ARG A 244 -2.08 -1.46 -13.32
C ARG A 244 -2.65 -0.04 -13.39
N LEU A 245 -2.32 0.73 -14.43
CA LEU A 245 -2.72 2.14 -14.48
C LEU A 245 -4.24 2.32 -14.44
N GLN A 246 -4.70 3.23 -13.58
CA GLN A 246 -6.05 3.75 -13.62
C GLN A 246 -6.04 5.14 -14.27
N GLN A 247 -7.10 5.44 -15.01
CA GLN A 247 -7.25 6.72 -15.71
C GLN A 247 -8.63 7.31 -15.47
N TYR A 248 -8.68 8.62 -15.28
CA TYR A 248 -9.90 9.40 -15.15
C TYR A 248 -9.94 10.41 -16.29
N ILE A 249 -10.88 10.22 -17.22
CA ILE A 249 -10.94 10.94 -18.49
C ILE A 249 -12.14 11.88 -18.47
N VAL A 250 -11.92 13.16 -18.80
CA VAL A 250 -12.97 14.16 -18.99
C VAL A 250 -12.78 14.86 -20.33
N CYS A 251 -13.89 15.20 -21.00
CA CYS A 251 -13.88 15.99 -22.22
C CYS A 251 -14.18 17.45 -21.87
N VAL A 252 -13.17 18.30 -21.86
CA VAL A 252 -13.30 19.70 -21.40
C VAL A 252 -13.81 20.63 -22.51
N SER A 253 -13.70 20.21 -23.77
CA SER A 253 -14.26 20.88 -24.95
C SER A 253 -14.54 19.84 -26.02
N GLY A 254 -15.56 20.06 -26.85
CA GLY A 254 -15.98 19.12 -27.87
C GLY A 254 -16.56 17.80 -27.34
N SER A 255 -16.35 16.73 -28.10
CA SER A 255 -16.87 15.41 -27.79
C SER A 255 -16.03 14.27 -28.39
N CYS A 256 -16.13 13.09 -27.79
CA CYS A 256 -15.64 11.84 -28.39
C CYS A 256 -16.42 10.63 -27.85
N ARG A 257 -16.38 9.51 -28.60
CA ARG A 257 -16.86 8.21 -28.14
C ARG A 257 -15.70 7.36 -27.67
N ILE A 258 -15.77 6.86 -26.44
CA ILE A 258 -14.82 5.90 -25.89
C ILE A 258 -15.44 4.52 -25.93
N LEU A 259 -14.79 3.59 -26.63
CA LEU A 259 -15.08 2.16 -26.56
C LEU A 259 -14.20 1.55 -25.47
N THR A 260 -14.81 0.76 -24.59
CA THR A 260 -14.11 -0.01 -23.56
C THR A 260 -14.49 -1.48 -23.63
N ASP A 261 -13.52 -2.36 -23.38
CA ASP A 261 -13.72 -3.81 -23.35
C ASP A 261 -13.00 -4.38 -22.11
N ASP A 262 -13.75 -5.06 -21.25
CA ASP A 262 -13.24 -5.71 -20.02
C ASP A 262 -12.82 -7.18 -20.25
N GLY A 263 -12.83 -7.62 -21.50
CA GLY A 263 -12.57 -8.99 -21.94
C GLY A 263 -13.83 -9.86 -22.04
N VAL A 264 -14.99 -9.38 -21.57
CA VAL A 264 -16.29 -10.06 -21.65
C VAL A 264 -17.32 -9.16 -22.33
N THR A 265 -17.40 -7.91 -21.91
CA THR A 265 -18.39 -6.92 -22.34
C THR A 265 -17.69 -5.75 -23.01
N VAL A 266 -18.19 -5.39 -24.20
CA VAL A 266 -17.80 -4.16 -24.89
C VAL A 266 -18.86 -3.09 -24.64
N GLN A 267 -18.43 -1.89 -24.26
CA GLN A 267 -19.29 -0.76 -23.99
C GLN A 267 -18.83 0.47 -24.76
N ASN A 268 -19.77 1.35 -25.09
CA ASN A 268 -19.49 2.64 -25.69
C ASN A 268 -20.01 3.74 -24.77
N THR A 269 -19.17 4.72 -24.47
CA THR A 269 -19.53 5.87 -23.65
C THR A 269 -19.18 7.15 -24.40
N TRP A 270 -20.16 8.04 -24.52
CA TRP A 270 -19.95 9.39 -25.06
C TRP A 270 -19.51 10.33 -23.94
N LEU A 271 -18.34 10.96 -24.14
CA LEU A 271 -17.93 12.13 -23.39
C LEU A 271 -18.20 13.35 -24.26
N ASP A 272 -19.42 13.89 -24.13
CA ASP A 272 -20.01 14.96 -24.96
C ASP A 272 -20.46 16.17 -24.11
N ALA A 273 -20.11 16.16 -22.82
CA ALA A 273 -20.42 17.23 -21.88
C ALA A 273 -19.33 17.30 -20.78
N PRO A 274 -18.95 18.50 -20.31
CA PRO A 274 -17.83 18.69 -19.39
C PRO A 274 -18.04 18.02 -18.01
N GLN A 275 -19.29 17.78 -17.63
CA GLN A 275 -19.63 17.07 -16.39
C GLN A 275 -19.53 15.55 -16.52
N LYS A 276 -19.37 14.97 -17.72
CA LYS A 276 -19.21 13.53 -17.87
C LYS A 276 -17.74 13.17 -17.69
N ALA A 277 -17.49 12.17 -16.86
CA ALA A 277 -16.17 11.59 -16.67
C ALA A 277 -16.21 10.07 -16.81
N LEU A 278 -15.10 9.49 -17.26
CA LEU A 278 -14.93 8.05 -17.35
C LEU A 278 -13.72 7.61 -16.51
N HIS A 279 -13.97 6.83 -15.47
CA HIS A 279 -12.94 6.13 -14.71
C HIS A 279 -12.69 4.77 -15.35
N VAL A 280 -11.55 4.65 -16.03
CA VAL A 280 -11.07 3.41 -16.63
C VAL A 280 -10.04 2.80 -15.68
N LYS A 281 -10.39 1.68 -15.06
CA LYS A 281 -9.42 0.92 -14.25
C LYS A 281 -8.48 0.11 -15.14
N ASN A 282 -7.54 -0.58 -14.49
CA ASN A 282 -6.63 -1.50 -15.15
C ASN A 282 -7.37 -2.64 -15.88
N LEU A 283 -6.68 -3.33 -16.78
CA LEU A 283 -7.19 -4.41 -17.63
C LEU A 283 -8.50 -4.07 -18.36
N ILE A 284 -8.62 -2.83 -18.84
CA ILE A 284 -9.63 -2.42 -19.81
C ILE A 284 -8.93 -2.05 -21.11
N TRP A 285 -9.30 -2.73 -22.20
CA TRP A 285 -8.95 -2.29 -23.53
C TRP A 285 -9.78 -1.06 -23.87
N ARG A 286 -9.15 -0.03 -24.44
CA ARG A 286 -9.86 1.20 -24.77
C ARG A 286 -9.44 1.80 -26.10
N GLU A 287 -10.43 2.39 -26.74
CA GLU A 287 -10.31 3.08 -28.01
C GLU A 287 -11.14 4.36 -27.96
N MET A 288 -10.70 5.36 -28.71
CA MET A 288 -11.35 6.66 -28.78
C MET A 288 -11.62 6.97 -30.24
N HIS A 289 -12.87 7.28 -30.54
CA HIS A 289 -13.44 7.43 -31.87
C HIS A 289 -14.28 8.70 -31.94
N ASP A 290 -14.65 9.09 -33.16
CA ASP A 290 -15.66 10.13 -33.43
C ASP A 290 -15.40 11.46 -32.70
N PHE A 291 -14.14 11.93 -32.75
CA PHE A 291 -13.76 13.22 -32.17
C PHE A 291 -14.42 14.38 -32.91
N SER A 292 -14.97 15.35 -32.17
CA SER A 292 -15.29 16.67 -32.73
C SER A 292 -14.02 17.49 -32.98
N GLU A 293 -14.12 18.49 -33.86
CA GLU A 293 -12.99 19.33 -34.26
C GLU A 293 -12.34 20.09 -33.09
N ASP A 294 -13.17 20.49 -32.12
CA ASP A 294 -12.77 21.20 -30.89
C ASP A 294 -12.46 20.25 -29.71
N CYS A 295 -12.36 18.93 -29.94
CA CYS A 295 -12.22 17.97 -28.85
C CYS A 295 -10.91 18.15 -28.06
N VAL A 296 -11.05 18.34 -26.75
CA VAL A 296 -9.94 18.31 -25.79
C VAL A 296 -10.29 17.36 -24.66
N LEU A 297 -9.51 16.29 -24.51
CA LEU A 297 -9.60 15.37 -23.38
C LEU A 297 -8.53 15.70 -22.35
N LEU A 298 -8.91 15.81 -21.08
CA LEU A 298 -7.99 15.86 -19.96
C LEU A 298 -8.01 14.50 -19.25
N VAL A 299 -6.83 13.94 -18.99
CA VAL A 299 -6.67 12.62 -18.38
C VAL A 299 -5.80 12.72 -17.15
N PHE A 300 -6.34 12.26 -16.02
CA PHE A 300 -5.60 12.04 -14.77
C PHE A 300 -5.23 10.57 -14.66
N ALA A 301 -4.02 10.28 -14.19
CA ALA A 301 -3.51 8.92 -14.12
C ALA A 301 -2.90 8.63 -12.74
N SER A 302 -3.10 7.39 -12.28
CA SER A 302 -2.66 6.94 -10.95
C SER A 302 -1.15 6.68 -10.85
N ASP A 303 -0.42 6.70 -11.98
CA ASP A 303 1.03 6.47 -12.03
C ASP A 303 1.69 7.27 -13.18
N HIS A 304 3.01 7.44 -13.09
CA HIS A 304 3.85 7.99 -14.14
C HIS A 304 3.88 7.09 -15.38
N TYR A 305 4.40 7.60 -16.50
CA TYR A 305 4.54 6.82 -17.72
C TYR A 305 5.52 5.65 -17.50
N LYS A 306 5.07 4.43 -17.79
CA LYS A 306 5.88 3.21 -17.78
C LYS A 306 5.46 2.33 -18.95
N GLU A 307 6.32 2.15 -19.94
CA GLU A 307 6.00 1.36 -21.13
C GLU A 307 5.68 -0.11 -20.79
N SER A 308 6.35 -0.67 -19.77
CA SER A 308 6.12 -2.03 -19.30
C SER A 308 4.71 -2.29 -18.77
N ASP A 309 3.92 -1.25 -18.50
CA ASP A 309 2.53 -1.36 -18.06
C ASP A 309 1.54 -1.44 -19.23
N TYR A 310 1.96 -1.11 -20.46
CA TYR A 310 1.09 -1.10 -21.63
C TYR A 310 0.87 -2.51 -22.20
N ILE A 311 -0.37 -2.77 -22.61
CA ILE A 311 -0.74 -3.93 -23.42
C ILE A 311 -1.22 -3.40 -24.78
N ARG A 312 -0.38 -3.49 -25.81
CA ARG A 312 -0.64 -2.91 -27.14
C ARG A 312 -1.24 -3.88 -28.15
N ASN A 313 -1.24 -5.17 -27.82
CA ASN A 313 -1.82 -6.21 -28.66
C ASN A 313 -3.13 -6.69 -28.01
N TYR A 314 -4.21 -6.74 -28.80
CA TYR A 314 -5.52 -7.13 -28.31
C TYR A 314 -5.57 -8.60 -27.84
N ASN A 315 -4.86 -9.52 -28.51
CA ASN A 315 -4.83 -10.92 -28.09
C ASN A 315 -4.08 -11.07 -26.75
N ASP A 316 -2.99 -10.34 -26.55
CA ASP A 316 -2.27 -10.31 -25.27
C ASP A 316 -3.16 -9.76 -24.16
N PHE A 317 -3.98 -8.75 -24.46
CA PHE A 317 -5.00 -8.24 -23.53
C PHE A 317 -6.02 -9.34 -23.17
N LYS A 318 -6.56 -10.08 -24.14
CA LYS A 318 -7.51 -11.18 -23.86
C LYS A 318 -6.88 -12.30 -23.04
N LEU A 319 -5.61 -12.59 -23.25
CA LEU A 319 -4.86 -13.54 -22.44
C LEU A 319 -4.62 -13.01 -21.02
N ALA A 320 -4.26 -11.74 -20.89
CA ALA A 320 -4.05 -11.08 -19.60
C ALA A 320 -5.35 -11.07 -18.77
N VAL A 321 -6.48 -10.65 -19.34
CA VAL A 321 -7.77 -10.68 -18.63
C VAL A 321 -8.08 -12.09 -18.14
N LYS A 322 -7.95 -13.13 -18.99
CA LYS A 322 -8.21 -14.52 -18.57
C LYS A 322 -7.27 -14.99 -17.45
N ARG A 323 -6.02 -14.53 -17.46
CA ARG A 323 -5.02 -14.88 -16.44
C ARG A 323 -5.31 -14.24 -15.09
N TYR A 324 -6.00 -13.10 -15.08
CA TYR A 324 -6.22 -12.28 -13.88
C TYR A 324 -7.71 -12.09 -13.50
N ALA A 325 -8.63 -12.77 -14.20
CA ALA A 325 -10.07 -12.83 -13.92
C ALA A 325 -10.40 -13.84 -12.82
#